data_AF-Q8R3H6-F1
#
_entry.id   AF-Q8R3H6-F1
#
_cell.length_a   1.000
_cell.length_b   1.000
_cell.length_c   1.000
_cell.angle_alpha   90.00
_cell.angle_beta   90.00
_cell.angle_gamma   90.00
#
_symmetry.space_group_name_H-M   'P 1'
#
loop_
_entity.id
_entity.type
_entity.pdbx_description
1 polymer ?
#
loop_
_entity_poly.entity_id
_entity_poly.type
_entity_poly.pdbx_seq_one_letter_code
_entity_poly.pdbx_strand_id
1 'polypeptide(L)'
;MEWPCILLFLLSVTEGVHSQVQLLQSGPELVKPGASVKISCRASGYAFSKSWMNWVKRRPGKGLEWIGRIFPGDGDTHYSGKFQGKAKLTADKSSVTAFLQLTSLTSEDSAVYFCARDSDYGDYFDDWGQGATVTVSSAKTTPPSVYPLAPGCGDTTGSSVTLGCLVKGYFPESVTVTWNSGSLSSSVHTFPALLQSGLYTMSSSVTVPSSTWPSQTVTCSVAHPASSTTVDKKLEPSGPISTINPCPPCKECHKCPAPNLEGGPSVFIFPPNIKDVLMISLTPKVTCVVVDVSEDDPDVQISWFVNNVEVHTAQTQTHREDYNSTIRVVSALPIQHQDWMSGKEFKCKVNNKDLPSPIERTISKIKGLVRAPQVYILPPPAEQLSRKDVSLTCLVVGFNPGDISVEWTSNGHTEENYKDTAPVLDSDGSYFIYSKLDIKTSKWEKTDSFSCNVRHEGLKNYYLKKTISRSPGK
;
A
#
# COMPACT_ATOMS: atom_id res chain seq x y z
N MET A 1 -62.12 56.58 -3.97
CA MET A 1 -63.07 56.58 -2.85
C MET A 1 -63.40 55.12 -2.63
N GLU A 2 -62.99 54.42 -1.58
CA GLU A 2 -62.74 54.82 -0.21
C GLU A 2 -61.65 53.94 0.43
N TRP A 3 -60.94 54.50 1.41
CA TRP A 3 -60.11 53.78 2.36
C TRP A 3 -60.97 52.95 3.33
N PRO A 4 -60.38 51.91 3.94
CA PRO A 4 -60.59 51.73 5.37
C PRO A 4 -59.25 51.67 6.12
N CYS A 5 -59.17 52.52 7.14
CA CYS A 5 -58.12 52.55 8.16
C CYS A 5 -58.10 51.23 8.94
N ILE A 6 -56.95 50.59 9.05
CA ILE A 6 -56.67 49.61 10.11
C ILE A 6 -55.55 50.18 10.99
N LEU A 7 -55.93 50.46 12.23
CA LEU A 7 -55.08 50.87 13.34
C LEU A 7 -54.10 49.74 13.69
N LEU A 8 -52.81 49.94 13.47
CA LEU A 8 -51.75 49.11 14.05
C LEU A 8 -51.39 49.67 15.44
N PHE A 9 -51.82 48.95 16.48
CA PHE A 9 -51.33 49.12 17.85
C PHE A 9 -49.85 48.69 17.90
N LEU A 10 -48.93 49.65 18.06
CA LEU A 10 -47.56 49.37 18.46
C LEU A 10 -47.54 49.07 19.96
N LEU A 11 -47.53 47.79 20.31
CA LEU A 11 -47.12 47.33 21.63
C LEU A 11 -45.61 47.55 21.76
N SER A 12 -45.21 48.63 22.44
CA SER A 12 -43.83 48.81 22.88
C SER A 12 -43.54 47.84 24.02
N VAL A 13 -43.17 46.61 23.68
CA VAL A 13 -42.49 45.70 24.61
C VAL A 13 -41.09 46.27 24.82
N THR A 14 -40.89 46.96 25.93
CA THR A 14 -39.54 47.27 26.41
C THR A 14 -38.98 45.99 27.02
N GLU A 15 -38.54 45.07 26.16
CA GLU A 15 -37.63 44.03 26.60
C GLU A 15 -36.32 44.73 26.98
N GLY A 16 -36.10 44.87 28.28
CA GLY A 16 -34.79 45.23 28.80
C GLY A 16 -33.78 44.23 28.27
N VAL A 17 -32.97 44.66 27.31
CA VAL A 17 -31.86 43.89 26.74
C VAL A 17 -30.91 43.58 27.90
N HIS A 18 -31.09 42.42 28.54
CA HIS A 18 -30.04 41.84 29.37
C HIS A 18 -28.93 41.44 28.41
N SER A 19 -27.96 42.34 28.24
CA SER A 19 -26.78 42.06 27.45
C SER A 19 -26.07 40.88 28.09
N GLN A 20 -25.88 39.81 27.34
CA GLN A 20 -25.06 38.67 27.75
C GLN A 20 -23.68 39.17 28.18
N VAL A 21 -23.20 38.73 29.35
CA VAL A 21 -21.85 39.05 29.85
C VAL A 21 -20.83 38.39 28.93
N GLN A 22 -19.83 39.16 28.48
CA GLN A 22 -18.72 38.65 27.68
C GLN A 22 -17.38 39.21 28.17
N LEU A 23 -16.37 38.33 28.19
CA LEU A 23 -14.98 38.66 28.49
C LEU A 23 -14.14 38.34 27.25
N LEU A 24 -13.59 39.38 26.62
CA LEU A 24 -12.77 39.27 25.41
C LEU A 24 -11.31 39.56 25.71
N GLN A 25 -10.48 38.51 25.68
CA GLN A 25 -9.04 38.61 25.89
C GLN A 25 -8.25 38.97 24.62
N SER A 26 -7.03 39.48 24.82
CA SER A 26 -6.05 39.65 23.74
C SER A 26 -5.65 38.31 23.10
N GLY A 27 -5.12 38.40 21.88
CA GLY A 27 -4.65 37.23 21.12
C GLY A 27 -3.43 36.53 21.71
N PRO A 28 -2.99 35.42 21.10
CA PRO A 28 -1.82 34.68 21.53
C PRO A 28 -0.53 35.49 21.33
N GLU A 29 0.43 35.32 22.24
CA GLU A 29 1.73 36.00 22.19
C GLU A 29 2.91 35.02 22.27
N LEU A 30 3.90 35.20 21.40
CA LEU A 30 5.18 34.52 21.43
C LEU A 30 6.28 35.49 21.87
N VAL A 31 6.97 35.15 22.95
CA VAL A 31 8.03 35.99 23.53
C VAL A 31 9.26 35.16 23.87
N LYS A 32 10.43 35.83 23.91
CA LYS A 32 11.69 35.19 24.32
C LYS A 32 11.79 35.13 25.85
N PRO A 33 12.55 34.18 26.42
CA PRO A 33 12.86 34.16 27.84
C PRO A 33 13.44 35.52 28.30
N GLY A 34 12.99 35.99 29.47
CA GLY A 34 13.35 37.29 30.04
C GLY A 34 12.46 38.46 29.61
N ALA A 35 11.64 38.31 28.57
CA ALA A 35 10.70 39.34 28.12
C ALA A 35 9.51 39.50 29.09
N SER A 36 8.69 40.52 28.82
CA SER A 36 7.43 40.77 29.54
C SER A 36 6.27 40.78 28.55
N VAL A 37 5.11 40.29 28.99
CA VAL A 37 3.86 40.25 28.20
C VAL A 37 2.77 41.03 28.94
N LYS A 38 1.83 41.65 28.20
CA LYS A 38 0.67 42.33 28.77
C LYS A 38 -0.60 41.84 28.09
N ILE A 39 -1.32 40.95 28.77
CA ILE A 39 -2.59 40.38 28.31
C ILE A 39 -3.72 41.34 28.69
N SER A 40 -4.65 41.63 27.78
CA SER A 40 -5.85 42.41 28.06
C SER A 40 -7.08 41.52 28.16
N CYS A 41 -8.10 41.97 28.91
CA CYS A 41 -9.41 41.34 29.02
C CYS A 41 -10.47 42.44 29.08
N ARG A 42 -11.20 42.63 27.99
CA ARG A 42 -12.26 43.63 27.86
C ARG A 42 -13.59 43.02 28.27
N ALA A 43 -14.30 43.70 29.15
CA ALA A 43 -15.59 43.25 29.67
C ALA A 43 -16.76 43.97 29.01
N SER A 44 -17.87 43.27 28.82
CA SER A 44 -19.16 43.83 28.42
C SER A 44 -20.31 43.09 29.11
N GLY A 45 -21.49 43.72 29.16
CA GLY A 45 -22.71 43.13 29.74
C GLY A 45 -22.86 43.23 31.26
N TYR A 46 -21.92 43.85 31.98
CA TYR A 46 -22.03 44.12 33.42
C TYR A 46 -21.30 45.39 33.85
N ALA A 47 -21.52 45.82 35.10
CA ALA A 47 -20.82 46.95 35.70
C ALA A 47 -19.38 46.56 36.09
N PHE A 48 -18.43 46.74 35.16
CA PHE A 48 -17.01 46.39 35.35
C PHE A 48 -16.37 46.93 36.63
N SER A 49 -16.76 48.14 37.08
CA SER A 49 -16.24 48.75 38.31
C SER A 49 -16.79 48.14 39.61
N LYS A 50 -17.72 47.19 39.54
CA LYS A 50 -18.40 46.60 40.71
C LYS A 50 -18.10 45.11 40.94
N SER A 51 -17.29 44.47 40.09
CA SER A 51 -16.98 43.04 40.20
C SER A 51 -15.47 42.81 40.16
N TRP A 52 -15.01 41.80 40.91
CA TRP A 52 -13.61 41.38 40.88
C TRP A 52 -13.30 40.67 39.56
N MET A 53 -12.11 40.97 39.02
CA MET A 53 -11.55 40.31 37.85
C MET A 53 -10.37 39.44 38.29
N ASN A 54 -10.51 38.14 38.08
CA ASN A 54 -9.52 37.13 38.41
C ASN A 54 -8.66 36.80 37.20
N TRP A 55 -7.43 36.37 37.47
CA TRP A 55 -6.51 35.82 36.48
C TRP A 55 -6.06 34.43 36.88
N VAL A 56 -6.12 33.50 35.94
CA VAL A 56 -5.83 32.08 36.18
C VAL A 56 -4.92 31.55 35.08
N LYS A 57 -3.84 30.87 35.45
CA LYS A 57 -2.91 30.19 34.55
C LYS A 57 -3.30 28.72 34.41
N ARG A 58 -3.32 28.19 33.19
CA ARG A 58 -3.49 26.76 32.91
C ARG A 58 -2.33 26.25 32.07
N ARG A 59 -1.53 25.35 32.65
CA ARG A 59 -0.46 24.66 31.91
C ARG A 59 -1.01 23.39 31.25
N PRO A 60 -0.55 23.04 30.03
CA PRO A 60 -0.88 21.75 29.42
C PRO A 60 -0.55 20.59 30.38
N GLY A 61 -1.51 19.70 30.64
CA GLY A 61 -1.37 18.56 31.54
C GLY A 61 -1.33 18.88 33.04
N LYS A 62 -1.55 20.13 33.46
CA LYS A 62 -1.64 20.53 34.88
C LYS A 62 -2.97 21.24 35.18
N GLY A 63 -3.32 21.31 36.46
CA GLY A 63 -4.51 22.02 36.93
C GLY A 63 -4.42 23.55 36.77
N LEU A 64 -5.52 24.22 37.12
CA LEU A 64 -5.63 25.67 37.15
C LEU A 64 -4.81 26.25 38.32
N GLU A 65 -4.00 27.27 38.05
CA GLU A 65 -3.22 28.02 39.04
C GLU A 65 -3.75 29.46 39.12
N TRP A 66 -4.40 29.84 40.22
CA TRP A 66 -4.88 31.21 40.43
C TRP A 66 -3.71 32.19 40.64
N ILE A 67 -3.67 33.25 39.85
CA ILE A 67 -2.59 34.26 39.86
C ILE A 67 -2.93 35.37 40.86
N GLY A 68 -4.17 35.85 40.80
CA GLY A 68 -4.60 36.99 41.57
C GLY A 68 -5.92 37.56 41.04
N ARG A 69 -6.42 38.59 41.71
CA ARG A 69 -7.60 39.36 41.30
C ARG A 69 -7.42 40.85 41.50
N ILE A 70 -8.15 41.62 40.71
CA ILE A 70 -8.21 43.08 40.81
C ILE A 70 -9.66 43.54 40.90
N PHE A 71 -9.94 44.51 41.77
CA PHE A 71 -11.20 45.21 41.82
C PHE A 71 -11.09 46.49 41.00
N PRO A 72 -11.75 46.61 39.83
CA PRO A 72 -11.57 47.77 38.97
C PRO A 72 -12.11 49.07 39.57
N GLY A 73 -12.97 49.00 40.60
CA GLY A 73 -13.60 50.14 41.25
C GLY A 73 -12.62 51.07 41.96
N ASP A 74 -11.67 50.53 42.71
CA ASP A 74 -10.66 51.28 43.48
C ASP A 74 -9.22 50.87 43.13
N GLY A 75 -9.03 49.79 42.37
CA GLY A 75 -7.72 49.28 41.99
C GLY A 75 -7.09 48.32 43.01
N ASP A 76 -7.85 47.83 43.99
CA ASP A 76 -7.36 46.87 44.96
C ASP A 76 -6.94 45.55 44.28
N THR A 77 -5.82 44.97 44.70
CA THR A 77 -5.22 43.78 44.05
C THR A 77 -4.75 42.75 45.05
N HIS A 78 -5.17 41.50 44.85
CA HIS A 78 -4.73 40.36 45.64
C HIS A 78 -3.97 39.38 44.75
N TYR A 79 -2.83 38.88 45.22
CA TYR A 79 -1.98 37.93 44.48
C TYR A 79 -1.87 36.61 45.24
N SER A 80 -1.69 35.52 44.51
CA SER A 80 -1.18 34.29 45.12
C SER A 80 0.33 34.40 45.30
N GLY A 81 0.85 33.79 46.38
CA GLY A 81 2.27 33.92 46.76
C GLY A 81 3.25 33.51 45.66
N LYS A 82 2.85 32.61 44.74
CA LYS A 82 3.69 32.17 43.61
C LYS A 82 3.89 33.23 42.52
N PHE A 83 2.98 34.20 42.41
CA PHE A 83 3.00 35.22 41.35
C PHE A 83 3.25 36.63 41.88
N GLN A 84 3.42 36.78 43.19
CA GLN A 84 3.77 38.04 43.82
C GLN A 84 5.12 38.54 43.29
N GLY A 85 5.16 39.79 42.78
CA GLY A 85 6.33 40.39 42.16
C GLY A 85 6.57 40.01 40.69
N LYS A 86 5.96 38.91 40.21
CA LYS A 86 6.05 38.47 38.80
C LYS A 86 4.87 38.94 37.95
N ALA A 87 3.68 38.99 38.56
CA ALA A 87 2.47 39.50 37.93
C ALA A 87 2.14 40.90 38.45
N LYS A 88 1.64 41.75 37.56
CA LYS A 88 1.07 43.07 37.88
C LYS A 88 -0.31 43.17 37.25
N LEU A 89 -1.33 43.30 38.09
CA LEU A 89 -2.72 43.48 37.67
C LEU A 89 -3.04 44.97 37.59
N THR A 90 -3.69 45.39 36.51
CA THR A 90 -4.17 46.77 36.34
C THR A 90 -5.53 46.78 35.65
N ALA A 91 -6.31 47.84 35.83
CA ALA A 91 -7.61 47.98 35.17
C ALA A 91 -7.80 49.42 34.68
N ASP A 92 -8.42 49.56 33.51
CA ASP A 92 -8.82 50.83 32.93
C ASP A 92 -10.35 50.87 32.82
N LYS A 93 -10.95 51.78 33.59
CA LYS A 93 -12.40 51.98 33.65
C LYS A 93 -12.97 52.55 32.36
N SER A 94 -12.19 53.37 31.64
CA SER A 94 -12.65 54.06 30.44
C SER A 94 -12.81 53.10 29.26
N SER A 95 -11.86 52.19 29.11
CA SER A 95 -11.89 51.13 28.10
C SER A 95 -12.55 49.83 28.59
N VAL A 96 -13.00 49.78 29.85
CA VAL A 96 -13.64 48.62 30.47
C VAL A 96 -12.77 47.37 30.35
N THR A 97 -11.47 47.53 30.58
CA THR A 97 -10.45 46.51 30.29
C THR A 97 -9.54 46.27 31.49
N ALA A 98 -9.38 45.00 31.88
CA ALA A 98 -8.38 44.56 32.85
C ALA A 98 -7.13 44.06 32.13
N PHE A 99 -5.96 44.18 32.76
CA PHE A 99 -4.69 43.75 32.21
C PHE A 99 -3.88 42.93 33.21
N LEU A 100 -3.29 41.85 32.73
CA LEU A 100 -2.26 41.07 33.41
C LEU A 100 -0.93 41.32 32.71
N GLN A 101 0.00 41.95 33.42
CA GLN A 101 1.38 42.10 32.98
C GLN A 101 2.27 41.08 33.71
N LEU A 102 2.96 40.23 32.97
CA LEU A 102 3.95 39.29 33.51
C LEU A 102 5.34 39.72 33.08
N THR A 103 6.29 39.71 34.01
CA THR A 103 7.68 40.11 33.77
C THR A 103 8.64 38.93 33.93
N SER A 104 9.84 39.07 33.34
CA SER A 104 10.93 38.09 33.45
C SER A 104 10.48 36.66 33.15
N LEU A 105 9.79 36.49 32.02
CA LEU A 105 9.17 35.23 31.63
C LEU A 105 10.21 34.12 31.42
N THR A 106 9.86 32.92 31.86
CA THR A 106 10.63 31.69 31.70
C THR A 106 9.85 30.67 30.89
N SER A 107 10.48 29.59 30.45
CA SER A 107 9.77 28.52 29.71
C SER A 107 8.60 27.93 30.51
N GLU A 108 8.68 27.90 31.84
CA GLU A 108 7.60 27.45 32.74
C GLU A 108 6.35 28.36 32.74
N ASP A 109 6.48 29.56 32.19
CA ASP A 109 5.37 30.51 32.05
C ASP A 109 4.56 30.30 30.77
N SER A 110 4.98 29.37 29.91
CA SER A 110 4.21 28.98 28.74
C SER A 110 2.90 28.28 29.17
N ALA A 111 1.76 28.92 28.92
CA ALA A 111 0.46 28.51 29.42
C ALA A 111 -0.67 29.28 28.72
N VAL A 112 -1.91 28.84 28.94
CA VAL A 112 -3.09 29.64 28.64
C VAL A 112 -3.48 30.43 29.88
N TYR A 113 -3.68 31.73 29.73
CA TYR A 113 -4.05 32.65 30.80
C TYR A 113 -5.49 33.10 30.60
N PHE A 114 -6.34 32.85 31.60
CA PHE A 114 -7.75 33.19 31.58
C PHE A 114 -8.03 34.39 32.49
N CYS A 115 -8.91 35.28 32.05
CA CYS A 115 -9.58 36.21 32.95
C CYS A 115 -10.95 35.63 33.34
N ALA A 116 -11.40 35.88 34.58
CA ALA A 116 -12.70 35.41 35.04
C ALA A 116 -13.35 36.41 36.01
N ARG A 117 -14.66 36.60 35.89
CA ARG A 117 -15.44 37.47 36.79
C ARG A 117 -15.86 36.69 38.04
N ASP A 118 -15.71 37.30 39.22
CA ASP A 118 -16.34 36.77 40.43
C ASP A 118 -17.87 36.82 40.32
N SER A 119 -18.52 35.80 40.87
CA SER A 119 -19.96 35.80 41.11
C SER A 119 -20.38 36.93 42.06
N ASP A 120 -21.65 37.29 42.02
CA ASP A 120 -22.21 38.36 42.88
C ASP A 120 -22.08 38.05 44.39
N TYR A 121 -21.85 36.78 44.75
CA TYR A 121 -21.62 36.32 46.13
C TYR A 121 -20.13 36.02 46.45
N GLY A 122 -19.23 36.09 45.46
CA GLY A 122 -17.78 35.96 45.65
C GLY A 122 -17.22 34.55 45.85
N ASP A 123 -18.06 33.51 45.72
CA ASP A 123 -17.68 32.11 46.01
C ASP A 123 -17.21 31.33 44.77
N TYR A 124 -17.62 31.75 43.57
CA TYR A 124 -17.32 31.08 42.30
C TYR A 124 -16.95 32.06 41.17
N PHE A 125 -16.36 31.53 40.10
CA PHE A 125 -16.08 32.25 38.86
C PHE A 125 -17.21 32.00 37.84
N ASP A 126 -18.09 32.97 37.66
CA ASP A 126 -19.30 32.84 36.85
C ASP A 126 -19.02 32.93 35.34
N ASP A 127 -18.17 33.87 34.94
CA ASP A 127 -17.88 34.16 33.54
C ASP A 127 -16.38 34.07 33.27
N TRP A 128 -16.01 33.37 32.22
CA TRP A 128 -14.61 33.16 31.81
C TRP A 128 -14.35 33.76 30.43
N GLY A 129 -13.16 34.34 30.25
CA GLY A 129 -12.64 34.70 28.94
C GLY A 129 -12.23 33.48 28.13
N GLN A 130 -12.01 33.68 26.83
CA GLN A 130 -11.59 32.62 25.92
C GLN A 130 -10.16 32.11 26.16
N GLY A 131 -9.37 32.81 26.98
CA GLY A 131 -7.98 32.49 27.25
C GLY A 131 -7.01 33.12 26.23
N ALA A 132 -5.86 33.57 26.72
CA ALA A 132 -4.75 34.03 25.89
C ALA A 132 -3.56 33.07 26.05
N THR A 133 -3.11 32.46 24.95
CA THR A 133 -1.95 31.57 24.95
C THR A 133 -0.67 32.40 24.92
N VAL A 134 0.18 32.24 25.94
CA VAL A 134 1.53 32.81 25.95
C VAL A 134 2.52 31.69 25.79
N THR A 135 3.40 31.80 24.78
CA THR A 135 4.51 30.87 24.56
C THR A 135 5.83 31.59 24.82
N VAL A 136 6.66 31.04 25.71
CA VAL A 136 7.96 31.60 26.06
C VAL A 136 9.05 30.68 25.51
N SER A 137 9.69 31.08 24.40
CA SER A 137 10.69 30.26 23.74
C SER A 137 11.70 31.09 22.96
N SER A 138 12.94 30.59 22.89
CA SER A 138 13.99 31.11 22.01
C SER A 138 13.97 30.47 20.61
N ALA A 139 13.08 29.50 20.38
CA ALA A 139 12.97 28.83 19.09
C ALA A 139 12.52 29.80 17.99
N LYS A 140 13.04 29.61 16.78
CA LYS A 140 12.70 30.42 15.62
C LYS A 140 11.29 30.05 15.16
N THR A 141 10.48 31.07 14.86
CA THR A 141 9.19 30.87 14.19
C THR A 141 9.41 30.08 12.91
N THR A 142 8.74 28.94 12.79
CA THR A 142 8.89 28.01 11.68
C THR A 142 7.52 27.73 11.06
N PRO A 143 7.32 27.98 9.75
CA PRO A 143 6.05 27.71 9.10
C PRO A 143 5.78 26.20 8.97
N PRO A 144 4.51 25.76 8.99
CA PRO A 144 4.18 24.35 8.84
C PRO A 144 4.46 23.82 7.44
N SER A 145 4.90 22.56 7.39
CA SER A 145 4.82 21.74 6.18
C SER A 145 3.55 20.90 6.24
N VAL A 146 2.72 21.01 5.20
CA VAL A 146 1.42 20.32 5.11
C VAL A 146 1.51 19.19 4.10
N TYR A 147 1.20 17.98 4.54
CA TYR A 147 1.21 16.78 3.73
C TYR A 147 -0.21 16.20 3.64
N PRO A 148 -0.78 16.02 2.43
CA PRO A 148 -2.03 15.31 2.27
C PRO A 148 -1.83 13.83 2.61
N LEU A 149 -2.76 13.25 3.36
CA LEU A 149 -2.84 11.83 3.65
C LEU A 149 -4.08 11.29 2.92
N ALA A 150 -3.86 10.77 1.72
CA ALA A 150 -4.89 10.05 1.00
C ALA A 150 -4.85 8.55 1.40
N PRO A 151 -5.98 7.83 1.34
CA PRO A 151 -6.00 6.39 1.51
C PRO A 151 -5.05 5.72 0.51
N GLY A 152 -4.35 4.68 0.97
CA GLY A 152 -3.49 3.86 0.12
C GLY A 152 -4.31 2.99 -0.86
N CYS A 153 -3.63 2.39 -1.84
CA CYS A 153 -4.21 1.54 -2.89
C CYS A 153 -4.78 0.19 -2.38
N GLY A 154 -5.11 0.07 -1.10
CA GLY A 154 -5.79 -1.12 -0.57
C GLY A 154 -7.30 -0.94 -0.67
N ASP A 155 -8.02 -1.97 -1.10
CA ASP A 155 -9.48 -1.99 -1.20
C ASP A 155 -10.12 -1.58 0.13
N THR A 156 -10.47 -0.30 0.27
CA THR A 156 -11.39 0.13 1.32
C THR A 156 -12.78 -0.30 0.88
N THR A 157 -13.16 -1.53 1.26
CA THR A 157 -14.52 -2.11 1.09
C THR A 157 -15.62 -1.39 1.86
N GLY A 158 -15.34 -0.18 2.37
CA GLY A 158 -16.23 0.64 3.17
C GLY A 158 -17.07 1.62 2.34
N SER A 159 -18.26 1.93 2.85
CA SER A 159 -19.15 2.98 2.33
C SER A 159 -18.59 4.41 2.53
N SER A 160 -17.44 4.54 3.19
CA SER A 160 -16.80 5.82 3.49
C SER A 160 -15.27 5.71 3.41
N VAL A 161 -14.65 6.82 3.08
CA VAL A 161 -13.20 7.00 2.95
C VAL A 161 -12.75 8.02 3.98
N THR A 162 -11.70 7.70 4.73
CA THR A 162 -11.08 8.67 5.65
C THR A 162 -9.86 9.28 4.98
N LEU A 163 -9.88 10.60 4.92
CA LEU A 163 -8.82 11.45 4.41
C LEU A 163 -8.13 12.13 5.58
N GLY A 164 -6.86 12.50 5.40
CA GLY A 164 -6.09 13.13 6.45
C GLY A 164 -5.14 14.21 5.95
N CYS A 165 -4.66 15.03 6.88
CA CYS A 165 -3.79 16.14 6.61
C CYS A 165 -2.79 16.23 7.76
N LEU A 166 -1.52 16.00 7.46
CA LEU A 166 -0.44 16.06 8.44
C LEU A 166 0.20 17.45 8.39
N VAL A 167 0.18 18.15 9.52
CA VAL A 167 0.82 19.46 9.69
C VAL A 167 2.05 19.27 10.56
N LYS A 168 3.23 19.37 9.96
CA LYS A 168 4.50 18.99 10.59
C LYS A 168 5.48 20.15 10.63
N GLY A 169 6.24 20.20 11.73
CA GLY A 169 7.47 20.99 11.81
C GLY A 169 7.24 22.48 11.99
N TYR A 170 6.16 22.90 12.64
CA TYR A 170 5.87 24.32 12.85
C TYR A 170 6.19 24.77 14.27
N PHE A 171 6.41 26.06 14.43
CA PHE A 171 6.57 26.68 15.74
C PHE A 171 6.20 28.15 15.68
N PRO A 172 5.48 28.72 16.68
CA PRO A 172 4.90 28.10 17.89
C PRO A 172 3.54 27.43 17.63
N GLU A 173 2.85 26.98 18.68
CA GLU A 173 1.41 26.65 18.62
C GLU A 173 0.58 27.96 18.58
N SER A 174 -0.58 28.10 17.92
CA SER A 174 -1.50 27.13 17.29
C SER A 174 -1.64 27.29 15.78
N VAL A 175 -2.11 26.24 15.10
CA VAL A 175 -2.57 26.29 13.70
C VAL A 175 -4.06 26.02 13.62
N THR A 176 -4.70 26.58 12.59
CA THR A 176 -6.10 26.29 12.25
C THR A 176 -6.14 25.43 11.01
N VAL A 177 -6.85 24.31 11.08
CA VAL A 177 -7.10 23.41 9.93
C VAL A 177 -8.57 23.46 9.57
N THR A 178 -8.89 23.78 8.32
CA THR A 178 -10.25 23.75 7.78
C THR A 178 -10.31 22.87 6.54
N TRP A 179 -11.45 22.23 6.31
CA TRP A 179 -11.68 21.37 5.15
C TRP A 179 -12.68 22.03 4.19
N ASN A 180 -12.35 22.08 2.90
CA ASN A 180 -13.09 22.80 1.85
C ASN A 180 -13.57 24.20 2.31
N SER A 181 -12.66 24.98 2.88
CA SER A 181 -12.94 26.33 3.39
C SER A 181 -14.10 26.40 4.41
N GLY A 182 -14.34 25.31 5.16
CA GLY A 182 -15.38 25.22 6.18
C GLY A 182 -16.70 24.60 5.71
N SER A 183 -16.84 24.29 4.41
CA SER A 183 -18.03 23.59 3.91
C SER A 183 -18.10 22.12 4.35
N LEU A 184 -16.96 21.52 4.66
CA LEU A 184 -16.85 20.16 5.17
C LEU A 184 -16.49 20.22 6.66
N SER A 185 -17.50 20.21 7.53
CA SER A 185 -17.33 20.30 8.99
C SER A 185 -17.86 19.08 9.75
N SER A 186 -18.72 18.27 9.12
CA SER A 186 -19.16 16.98 9.65
C SER A 186 -18.04 15.95 9.56
N SER A 187 -17.90 15.11 10.59
CA SER A 187 -16.92 14.01 10.64
C SER A 187 -15.44 14.45 10.52
N VAL A 188 -15.14 15.71 10.88
CA VAL A 188 -13.76 16.21 11.00
C VAL A 188 -13.24 15.92 12.40
N HIS A 189 -12.08 15.28 12.47
CA HIS A 189 -11.34 15.03 13.70
C HIS A 189 -9.96 15.68 13.62
N THR A 190 -9.73 16.71 14.43
CA THR A 190 -8.41 17.35 14.55
C THR A 190 -7.76 16.92 15.85
N PHE A 191 -6.61 16.26 15.74
CA PHE A 191 -5.86 15.74 16.87
C PHE A 191 -5.00 16.85 17.50
N PRO A 192 -4.78 16.83 18.82
CA PRO A 192 -3.96 17.83 19.50
C PRO A 192 -2.51 17.80 19.00
N ALA A 193 -1.84 18.96 19.01
CA ALA A 193 -0.46 19.08 18.58
C ALA A 193 0.51 18.48 19.61
N LEU A 194 1.54 17.80 19.10
CA LEU A 194 2.62 17.23 19.89
C LEU A 194 3.91 17.97 19.61
N LEU A 195 4.61 18.36 20.69
CA LEU A 195 5.93 18.98 20.60
C LEU A 195 7.01 17.90 20.55
N GLN A 196 7.73 17.81 19.44
CA GLN A 196 8.83 16.86 19.24
C GLN A 196 10.07 17.61 18.71
N SER A 197 11.20 17.46 19.39
CA SER A 197 12.47 18.10 19.02
C SER A 197 12.37 19.63 18.83
N GLY A 198 11.48 20.29 19.58
CA GLY A 198 11.29 21.75 19.54
C GLY A 198 10.32 22.27 18.48
N LEU A 199 9.70 21.39 17.68
CA LEU A 199 8.67 21.75 16.69
C LEU A 199 7.38 20.98 16.94
N TYR A 200 6.24 21.60 16.62
CA TYR A 200 4.93 20.99 16.73
C TYR A 200 4.57 20.17 15.49
N THR A 201 3.85 19.08 15.72
CA THR A 201 3.23 18.25 14.68
C THR A 201 1.82 17.88 15.11
N MET A 202 0.86 17.95 14.18
CA MET A 202 -0.51 17.49 14.42
C MET A 202 -1.12 16.92 13.13
N SER A 203 -2.25 16.23 13.26
CA SER A 203 -3.02 15.74 12.13
C SER A 203 -4.49 16.15 12.26
N SER A 204 -5.14 16.32 11.12
CA SER A 204 -6.60 16.41 11.02
C SER A 204 -7.06 15.36 10.02
N SER A 205 -8.22 14.75 10.26
CA SER A 205 -8.84 13.79 9.35
C SER A 205 -10.29 14.14 9.10
N VAL A 206 -10.80 13.78 7.92
CA VAL A 206 -12.22 13.89 7.59
C VAL A 206 -12.70 12.64 6.88
N THR A 207 -13.90 12.21 7.20
CA THR A 207 -14.53 11.05 6.55
C THR A 207 -15.57 11.51 5.53
N VAL A 208 -15.43 11.06 4.29
CA VAL A 208 -16.33 11.38 3.17
C VAL A 208 -16.93 10.09 2.57
N PRO A 209 -18.11 10.14 1.94
CA PRO A 209 -18.67 8.97 1.24
C PRO A 209 -17.73 8.47 0.12
N SER A 210 -17.57 7.15 0.01
CA SER A 210 -16.70 6.56 -1.01
C SER A 210 -17.20 6.82 -2.44
N SER A 211 -18.50 7.03 -2.63
CA SER A 211 -19.12 7.34 -3.93
C SER A 211 -18.82 8.75 -4.45
N THR A 212 -18.60 9.72 -3.57
CA THR A 212 -18.37 11.12 -3.95
C THR A 212 -16.89 11.49 -3.99
N TRP A 213 -16.05 10.76 -3.26
CA TRP A 213 -14.60 11.00 -3.21
C TRP A 213 -13.90 11.05 -4.59
N PRO A 214 -14.15 10.13 -5.55
CA PRO A 214 -13.44 10.15 -6.83
C PRO A 214 -13.71 11.39 -7.69
N SER A 215 -14.85 12.05 -7.51
CA SER A 215 -15.30 13.20 -8.31
C SER A 215 -15.25 14.52 -7.54
N GLN A 216 -15.22 14.48 -6.21
CA GLN A 216 -15.23 15.65 -5.35
C GLN A 216 -13.81 16.07 -4.97
N THR A 217 -13.49 17.35 -5.15
CA THR A 217 -12.24 17.92 -4.65
C THR A 217 -12.35 18.15 -3.15
N VAL A 218 -11.48 17.50 -2.37
CA VAL A 218 -11.31 17.77 -0.94
C VAL A 218 -9.98 18.49 -0.73
N THR A 219 -10.03 19.63 -0.04
CA THR A 219 -8.90 20.51 0.24
C THR A 219 -8.80 20.69 1.74
N CYS A 220 -7.58 20.56 2.26
CA CYS A 220 -7.21 20.89 3.61
C CYS A 220 -6.45 22.22 3.61
N SER A 221 -6.99 23.19 4.33
CA SER A 221 -6.48 24.55 4.44
C SER A 221 -5.90 24.76 5.82
N VAL A 222 -4.60 25.03 5.91
CA VAL A 222 -3.87 25.20 7.17
C VAL A 222 -3.37 26.63 7.28
N ALA A 223 -3.81 27.35 8.32
CA ALA A 223 -3.35 28.69 8.63
C ALA A 223 -2.49 28.68 9.91
N HIS A 224 -1.30 29.27 9.82
CA HIS A 224 -0.39 29.49 10.94
C HIS A 224 -0.17 31.00 11.14
N PRO A 225 -0.87 31.63 12.10
CA PRO A 225 -0.84 33.07 12.31
C PRO A 225 0.57 33.62 12.62
N ALA A 226 1.36 32.90 13.40
CA ALA A 226 2.66 33.37 13.85
C ALA A 226 3.70 33.51 12.72
N SER A 227 3.59 32.71 11.66
CA SER A 227 4.42 32.85 10.45
C SER A 227 3.66 33.49 9.27
N SER A 228 2.43 33.98 9.51
CA SER A 228 1.53 34.49 8.47
C SER A 228 1.42 33.56 7.26
N THR A 229 1.41 32.25 7.49
CA THR A 229 1.45 31.25 6.42
C THR A 229 0.09 30.57 6.31
N THR A 230 -0.45 30.54 5.09
CA THR A 230 -1.64 29.73 4.76
C THR A 230 -1.25 28.74 3.67
N VAL A 231 -1.56 27.47 3.87
CA VAL A 231 -1.22 26.38 2.94
C VAL A 231 -2.48 25.59 2.66
N ASP A 232 -2.89 25.60 1.39
CA ASP A 232 -3.96 24.75 0.88
C ASP A 232 -3.35 23.51 0.23
N LYS A 233 -3.76 22.33 0.71
CA LYS A 233 -3.42 21.06 0.09
C LYS A 233 -4.68 20.38 -0.39
N LYS A 234 -4.75 20.19 -1.70
CA LYS A 234 -5.73 19.32 -2.33
C LYS A 234 -5.36 17.87 -2.03
N LEU A 235 -6.33 17.11 -1.57
CA LEU A 235 -6.25 15.68 -1.50
C LEU A 235 -6.87 15.15 -2.78
N GLU A 236 -6.06 14.45 -3.55
CA GLU A 236 -6.53 13.73 -4.73
C GLU A 236 -6.58 12.25 -4.37
N PRO A 237 -7.49 11.47 -4.97
CA PRO A 237 -7.38 10.02 -4.96
C PRO A 237 -5.96 9.69 -5.39
N SER A 238 -5.28 8.84 -4.63
CA SER A 238 -3.94 8.38 -4.93
C SER A 238 -3.97 7.61 -6.26
N GLY A 239 -3.94 8.33 -7.37
CA GLY A 239 -3.71 7.78 -8.69
C GLY A 239 -2.23 7.40 -8.83
N PRO A 240 -1.89 6.45 -9.71
CA PRO A 240 -0.49 6.21 -10.05
C PRO A 240 0.13 7.55 -10.49
N ILE A 241 1.24 7.91 -9.85
CA ILE A 241 1.94 9.16 -10.10
C ILE A 241 2.43 9.16 -11.55
N SER A 242 1.84 10.00 -12.40
CA SER A 242 2.49 10.52 -13.61
C SER A 242 1.73 11.72 -14.15
N THR A 243 2.41 12.85 -14.20
CA THR A 243 2.06 14.07 -14.93
C THR A 243 1.68 13.79 -16.39
N ILE A 244 0.51 14.23 -16.88
CA ILE A 244 0.23 14.68 -18.28
C ILE A 244 -1.17 15.35 -18.36
N ASN A 245 -1.26 16.43 -19.16
CA ASN A 245 -2.43 17.24 -19.55
C ASN A 245 -3.60 16.42 -20.19
N PRO A 246 -4.84 16.95 -20.24
CA PRO A 246 -6.06 16.16 -20.49
C PRO A 246 -6.14 15.52 -21.88
N CYS A 247 -6.63 14.27 -21.94
CA CYS A 247 -6.90 13.55 -23.18
C CYS A 247 -8.13 14.08 -23.94
N PRO A 248 -8.13 14.04 -25.29
CA PRO A 248 -9.30 14.31 -26.14
C PRO A 248 -10.35 13.18 -26.08
N PRO A 249 -11.56 13.37 -26.64
CA PRO A 249 -12.69 12.46 -26.44
C PRO A 249 -12.42 11.08 -27.05
N CYS A 250 -12.64 10.03 -26.26
CA CYS A 250 -12.42 8.64 -26.64
C CYS A 250 -13.24 8.25 -27.89
N LYS A 251 -12.53 7.94 -28.98
CA LYS A 251 -12.96 6.95 -29.96
C LYS A 251 -12.09 5.71 -29.77
N GLU A 252 -12.76 4.57 -29.68
CA GLU A 252 -12.23 3.20 -29.52
C GLU A 252 -11.72 2.83 -28.12
N CYS A 253 -12.45 1.90 -27.49
CA CYS A 253 -12.00 1.18 -26.30
C CYS A 253 -10.86 0.24 -26.71
N HIS A 254 -9.62 0.58 -26.37
CA HIS A 254 -8.48 -0.33 -26.47
C HIS A 254 -8.01 -0.75 -25.08
N LYS A 255 -8.18 -2.05 -24.82
CA LYS A 255 -7.56 -2.90 -23.79
C LYS A 255 -7.77 -2.50 -22.33
N CYS A 256 -8.17 -3.50 -21.52
CA CYS A 256 -8.23 -3.39 -20.07
C CYS A 256 -6.84 -3.01 -19.51
N PRO A 257 -6.76 -2.15 -18.48
CA PRO A 257 -5.51 -1.89 -17.77
C PRO A 257 -4.92 -3.21 -17.26
N ALA A 258 -3.62 -3.41 -17.48
CA ALA A 258 -2.91 -4.56 -16.95
C ALA A 258 -3.13 -4.66 -15.43
N PRO A 259 -3.30 -5.87 -14.86
CA PRO A 259 -3.35 -6.04 -13.42
C PRO A 259 -2.08 -5.45 -12.80
N ASN A 260 -2.20 -4.66 -11.73
CA ASN A 260 -1.06 -4.30 -10.89
C ASN A 260 -0.50 -5.59 -10.27
N LEU A 261 0.48 -6.22 -10.92
CA LEU A 261 1.19 -7.40 -10.43
C LEU A 261 2.13 -6.94 -9.30
N GLU A 262 1.63 -6.97 -8.07
CA GLU A 262 2.36 -6.58 -6.85
C GLU A 262 3.65 -7.40 -6.59
N GLY A 263 3.97 -8.40 -7.42
CA GLY A 263 5.12 -9.30 -7.27
C GLY A 263 6.27 -9.13 -8.27
N GLY A 264 6.13 -8.28 -9.29
CA GLY A 264 7.08 -8.20 -10.40
C GLY A 264 7.21 -9.51 -11.21
N PRO A 265 8.17 -9.59 -12.14
CA PRO A 265 8.34 -10.77 -13.00
C PRO A 265 8.76 -12.05 -12.25
N SER A 266 8.14 -13.18 -12.61
CA SER A 266 8.47 -14.50 -12.07
C SER A 266 9.41 -15.28 -13.00
N VAL A 267 10.44 -15.95 -12.45
CA VAL A 267 11.46 -16.68 -13.23
C VAL A 267 11.46 -18.17 -12.92
N PHE A 268 11.33 -18.98 -13.98
CA PHE A 268 11.36 -20.43 -13.96
C PHE A 268 12.47 -20.95 -14.87
N ILE A 269 13.19 -21.99 -14.44
CA ILE A 269 14.19 -22.69 -15.26
C ILE A 269 13.78 -24.15 -15.43
N PHE A 270 13.88 -24.66 -16.66
CA PHE A 270 13.43 -25.99 -17.05
C PHE A 270 14.60 -26.80 -17.62
N PRO A 271 14.66 -28.10 -17.31
CA PRO A 271 15.69 -28.99 -17.84
C PRO A 271 15.49 -29.19 -19.35
N PRO A 272 16.51 -29.66 -20.08
CA PRO A 272 16.35 -30.07 -21.46
C PRO A 272 15.40 -31.26 -21.59
N ASN A 273 14.73 -31.36 -22.73
CA ASN A 273 13.92 -32.54 -23.04
C ASN A 273 14.83 -33.78 -23.05
N ILE A 274 14.46 -34.82 -22.30
CA ILE A 274 15.28 -36.02 -22.14
C ILE A 274 15.56 -36.73 -23.48
N LYS A 275 14.64 -36.66 -24.45
CA LYS A 275 14.87 -37.20 -25.80
C LYS A 275 16.03 -36.48 -26.49
N ASP A 276 16.10 -35.16 -26.37
CA ASP A 276 17.16 -34.34 -26.99
C ASP A 276 18.52 -34.62 -26.34
N VAL A 277 18.53 -34.92 -25.03
CA VAL A 277 19.73 -35.29 -24.27
C VAL A 277 20.24 -36.69 -24.63
N LEU A 278 19.34 -37.63 -24.92
CA LEU A 278 19.71 -39.02 -25.19
C LEU A 278 19.93 -39.32 -26.68
N MET A 279 19.63 -38.35 -27.57
CA MET A 279 19.81 -38.49 -29.02
C MET A 279 20.87 -37.51 -29.54
N ILE A 280 21.98 -38.06 -30.04
CA ILE A 280 23.09 -37.28 -30.61
C ILE A 280 22.71 -36.42 -31.83
N SER A 281 21.64 -36.78 -32.53
CA SER A 281 21.13 -36.03 -33.69
C SER A 281 20.34 -34.78 -33.29
N LEU A 282 20.00 -34.63 -32.01
CA LEU A 282 19.21 -33.53 -31.47
C LEU A 282 20.10 -32.63 -30.63
N THR A 283 19.68 -31.39 -30.41
CA THR A 283 20.41 -30.42 -29.60
C THR A 283 19.62 -30.12 -28.34
N PRO A 284 20.07 -30.57 -27.15
CA PRO A 284 19.39 -30.27 -25.90
C PRO A 284 19.47 -28.79 -25.56
N LYS A 285 18.41 -28.26 -24.94
CA LYS A 285 18.31 -26.84 -24.57
C LYS A 285 17.82 -26.69 -23.13
N VAL A 286 18.53 -25.91 -22.31
CA VAL A 286 18.00 -25.47 -21.01
C VAL A 286 17.15 -24.24 -21.26
N THR A 287 15.95 -24.19 -20.68
CA THR A 287 14.99 -23.11 -20.96
C THR A 287 14.74 -22.28 -19.71
N CYS A 288 14.87 -20.97 -19.80
CA CYS A 288 14.50 -20.02 -18.76
C CYS A 288 13.28 -19.23 -19.24
N VAL A 289 12.21 -19.24 -18.45
CA VAL A 289 10.95 -18.59 -18.76
C VAL A 289 10.69 -17.52 -17.72
N VAL A 290 10.45 -16.30 -18.19
CA VAL A 290 10.04 -15.15 -17.39
C VAL A 290 8.59 -14.86 -17.74
N VAL A 291 7.73 -14.87 -16.72
CA VAL A 291 6.29 -14.57 -16.83
C VAL A 291 5.97 -13.36 -15.95
N ASP A 292 4.75 -12.83 -16.06
CA ASP A 292 4.29 -11.67 -15.30
C ASP A 292 5.12 -10.40 -15.58
N VAL A 293 5.67 -10.28 -16.79
CA VAL A 293 6.42 -9.09 -17.21
C VAL A 293 5.43 -7.99 -17.59
N SER A 294 5.56 -6.81 -16.99
CA SER A 294 4.74 -5.65 -17.29
C SER A 294 4.91 -5.18 -18.74
N GLU A 295 3.83 -4.73 -19.39
CA GLU A 295 3.93 -4.03 -20.68
C GLU A 295 4.62 -2.66 -20.54
N ASP A 296 4.58 -2.04 -19.36
CA ASP A 296 5.20 -0.73 -19.10
C ASP A 296 6.72 -0.80 -19.01
N ASP A 297 7.26 -1.92 -18.54
CA ASP A 297 8.70 -2.18 -18.40
C ASP A 297 9.07 -3.55 -19.03
N PRO A 298 8.95 -3.69 -20.37
CA PRO A 298 9.06 -4.97 -21.09
C PRO A 298 10.51 -5.47 -21.23
N ASP A 299 11.49 -4.64 -20.90
CA ASP A 299 12.91 -4.93 -21.07
C ASP A 299 13.39 -5.93 -20.01
N VAL A 300 13.56 -7.18 -20.43
CA VAL A 300 14.09 -8.26 -19.59
C VAL A 300 15.48 -8.64 -20.08
N GLN A 301 16.47 -8.48 -19.19
CA GLN A 301 17.85 -8.88 -19.45
C GLN A 301 18.09 -10.28 -18.87
N ILE A 302 18.49 -11.22 -19.73
CA ILE A 302 18.76 -12.62 -19.34
C ILE A 302 20.22 -12.95 -19.63
N SER A 303 20.99 -13.23 -18.58
CA SER A 303 22.37 -13.72 -18.65
C SER A 303 22.43 -15.19 -18.27
N TRP A 304 23.24 -15.97 -18.98
CA TRP A 304 23.43 -17.39 -18.75
C TRP A 304 24.83 -17.69 -18.24
N PHE A 305 24.94 -18.63 -17.30
CA PHE A 305 26.21 -19.10 -16.78
C PHE A 305 26.26 -20.63 -16.77
N VAL A 306 27.38 -21.20 -17.18
CA VAL A 306 27.68 -22.64 -17.09
C VAL A 306 28.84 -22.81 -16.12
N ASN A 307 28.63 -23.49 -14.99
CA ASN A 307 29.58 -23.57 -13.88
C ASN A 307 30.13 -22.18 -13.46
N ASN A 308 29.24 -21.18 -13.37
CA ASN A 308 29.55 -19.78 -13.08
C ASN A 308 30.37 -19.02 -14.15
N VAL A 309 30.63 -19.61 -15.32
CA VAL A 309 31.24 -18.92 -16.47
C VAL A 309 30.13 -18.39 -17.37
N GLU A 310 30.13 -17.09 -17.67
CA GLU A 310 29.11 -16.46 -18.50
C GLU A 310 29.17 -16.96 -19.96
N VAL A 311 28.00 -17.20 -20.56
CA VAL A 311 27.86 -17.65 -21.95
C VAL A 311 26.79 -16.84 -22.67
N HIS A 312 26.96 -16.66 -23.99
CA HIS A 312 26.11 -15.78 -24.81
C HIS A 312 25.47 -16.50 -26.01
N THR A 313 25.48 -17.83 -26.06
CA THR A 313 24.92 -18.62 -27.17
C THR A 313 23.41 -18.83 -27.07
N ALA A 314 22.77 -18.33 -26.01
CA ALA A 314 21.33 -18.47 -25.79
C ALA A 314 20.51 -17.68 -26.82
N GLN A 315 19.34 -18.22 -27.15
CA GLN A 315 18.37 -17.60 -28.04
C GLN A 315 17.16 -17.16 -27.22
N THR A 316 16.83 -15.87 -27.25
CA THR A 316 15.70 -15.31 -26.50
C THR A 316 14.57 -14.92 -27.44
N GLN A 317 13.36 -15.36 -27.11
CA GLN A 317 12.13 -15.08 -27.82
C GLN A 317 11.13 -14.43 -26.85
N THR A 318 10.49 -13.37 -27.31
CA THR A 318 9.47 -12.66 -26.54
C THR A 318 8.10 -12.96 -27.12
N HIS A 319 7.20 -13.47 -26.28
CA HIS A 319 5.82 -13.77 -26.62
C HIS A 319 4.90 -12.81 -25.86
N ARG A 320 3.98 -12.17 -26.58
CA ARG A 320 2.93 -11.35 -25.96
C ARG A 320 1.68 -12.20 -25.83
N GLU A 321 1.12 -12.30 -24.63
CA GLU A 321 -0.16 -12.97 -24.42
C GLU A 321 -1.29 -11.92 -24.48
N ASP A 322 -2.19 -12.07 -25.45
CA ASP A 322 -3.22 -11.07 -25.74
C ASP A 322 -4.32 -10.94 -24.66
N TYR A 323 -4.35 -11.84 -23.67
CA TYR A 323 -5.46 -11.99 -22.71
C TYR A 323 -5.22 -11.43 -21.30
N ASN A 324 -3.97 -11.30 -20.83
CA ASN A 324 -3.65 -10.89 -19.45
C ASN A 324 -2.78 -9.61 -19.34
N SER A 325 -2.46 -8.97 -20.47
CA SER A 325 -1.56 -7.81 -20.54
C SER A 325 -0.19 -8.08 -19.88
N THR A 326 0.27 -9.34 -19.88
CA THR A 326 1.61 -9.71 -19.44
C THR A 326 2.44 -10.23 -20.60
N ILE A 327 3.74 -10.01 -20.54
CA ILE A 327 4.69 -10.49 -21.52
C ILE A 327 5.36 -11.75 -20.98
N ARG A 328 5.52 -12.75 -21.85
CA ARG A 328 6.25 -13.99 -21.56
C ARG A 328 7.55 -14.01 -22.35
N VAL A 329 8.68 -13.97 -21.67
CA VAL A 329 10.01 -14.03 -22.29
C VAL A 329 10.60 -15.43 -22.08
N VAL A 330 11.02 -16.06 -23.17
CA VAL A 330 11.63 -17.40 -23.16
C VAL A 330 13.05 -17.31 -23.69
N SER A 331 14.04 -17.60 -22.86
CA SER A 331 15.42 -17.77 -23.28
C SER A 331 15.78 -19.25 -23.27
N ALA A 332 16.29 -19.76 -24.39
CA ALA A 332 16.71 -21.14 -24.53
C ALA A 332 18.22 -21.18 -24.82
N LEU A 333 18.98 -21.82 -23.93
CA LEU A 333 20.41 -22.03 -24.07
C LEU A 333 20.66 -23.42 -24.69
N PRO A 334 21.17 -23.52 -25.94
CA PRO A 334 21.64 -24.78 -26.50
C PRO A 334 22.88 -25.26 -25.74
N ILE A 335 22.90 -26.53 -25.34
CA ILE A 335 23.99 -27.13 -24.57
C ILE A 335 24.53 -28.39 -25.26
N GLN A 336 25.71 -28.84 -24.84
CA GLN A 336 26.25 -30.12 -25.28
C GLN A 336 25.67 -31.26 -24.42
N HIS A 337 25.46 -32.44 -25.03
CA HIS A 337 24.96 -33.62 -24.32
C HIS A 337 25.81 -33.98 -23.09
N GLN A 338 27.15 -33.91 -23.23
CA GLN A 338 28.08 -34.26 -22.17
C GLN A 338 28.05 -33.26 -21.00
N ASP A 339 27.74 -32.00 -21.25
CA ASP A 339 27.67 -30.97 -20.21
C ASP A 339 26.54 -31.26 -19.22
N TRP A 340 25.36 -31.62 -19.75
CA TRP A 340 24.25 -32.06 -18.91
C TRP A 340 24.55 -33.38 -18.18
N MET A 341 25.04 -34.38 -18.91
CA MET A 341 25.26 -35.72 -18.38
C MET A 341 26.36 -35.78 -17.31
N SER A 342 27.35 -34.90 -17.39
CA SER A 342 28.40 -34.74 -16.36
C SER A 342 27.94 -33.97 -15.12
N GLY A 343 26.72 -33.42 -15.14
CA GLY A 343 26.15 -32.70 -14.00
C GLY A 343 26.68 -31.27 -13.86
N LYS A 344 27.03 -30.60 -14.96
CA LYS A 344 27.33 -29.16 -14.94
C LYS A 344 26.11 -28.37 -14.47
N GLU A 345 26.37 -27.25 -13.82
CA GLU A 345 25.33 -26.33 -13.34
C GLU A 345 25.08 -25.24 -14.37
N PHE A 346 23.80 -25.04 -14.70
CA PHE A 346 23.32 -24.03 -15.61
C PHE A 346 22.51 -23.01 -14.82
N LYS A 347 22.94 -21.75 -14.86
CA LYS A 347 22.29 -20.66 -14.13
C LYS A 347 21.74 -19.64 -15.13
N CYS A 348 20.45 -19.32 -14.97
CA CYS A 348 19.79 -18.20 -15.61
C CYS A 348 19.69 -17.05 -14.60
N LYS A 349 20.23 -15.88 -14.95
CA LYS A 349 20.14 -14.65 -14.18
C LYS A 349 19.29 -13.65 -14.93
N VAL A 350 18.20 -13.22 -14.32
CA VAL A 350 17.22 -12.31 -14.92
C VAL A 350 17.23 -10.99 -14.19
N ASN A 351 17.32 -9.90 -14.95
CA ASN A 351 17.25 -8.54 -14.45
C ASN A 351 16.14 -7.79 -15.21
N ASN A 352 15.33 -7.05 -14.46
CA ASN A 352 14.26 -6.21 -14.97
C ASN A 352 14.09 -5.04 -13.99
N LYS A 353 13.61 -3.90 -14.48
CA LYS A 353 13.51 -2.66 -13.70
C LYS A 353 12.49 -2.75 -12.55
N ASP A 354 11.48 -3.61 -12.67
CA ASP A 354 10.49 -3.86 -11.62
C ASP A 354 11.02 -4.80 -10.52
N LEU A 355 12.20 -5.40 -10.73
CA LEU A 355 12.83 -6.27 -9.73
C LEU A 355 13.77 -5.46 -8.83
N PRO A 356 13.65 -5.56 -7.48
CA PRO A 356 14.57 -4.90 -6.56
C PRO A 356 16.00 -5.48 -6.61
N SER A 357 16.13 -6.72 -7.08
CA SER A 357 17.41 -7.40 -7.29
C SER A 357 17.26 -8.47 -8.39
N PRO A 358 18.33 -8.78 -9.15
CA PRO A 358 18.29 -9.84 -10.16
C PRO A 358 17.88 -11.20 -9.57
N ILE A 359 16.99 -11.92 -10.26
CA ILE A 359 16.57 -13.27 -9.87
C ILE A 359 17.48 -14.29 -10.55
N GLU A 360 18.09 -15.16 -9.75
CA GLU A 360 18.92 -16.26 -10.24
C GLU A 360 18.22 -17.61 -10.04
N ARG A 361 18.20 -18.45 -11.09
CA ARG A 361 17.71 -19.82 -11.07
C ARG A 361 18.77 -20.75 -11.62
N THR A 362 19.07 -21.82 -10.90
CA THR A 362 20.10 -22.79 -11.27
C THR A 362 19.47 -24.16 -11.44
N ILE A 363 19.93 -24.90 -12.44
CA ILE A 363 19.51 -26.28 -12.70
C ILE A 363 20.72 -27.12 -13.11
N SER A 364 20.70 -28.39 -12.74
CA SER A 364 21.67 -29.40 -13.14
C SER A 364 20.97 -30.76 -13.19
N LYS A 365 21.64 -31.74 -13.77
CA LYS A 365 21.15 -33.12 -13.75
C LYS A 365 21.04 -33.61 -12.30
N ILE A 366 19.89 -34.20 -11.97
CA ILE A 366 19.66 -34.80 -10.66
C ILE A 366 20.68 -35.94 -10.45
N LYS A 367 21.41 -35.88 -9.33
CA LYS A 367 22.36 -36.92 -8.94
C LYS A 367 21.62 -38.04 -8.22
N GLY A 368 21.87 -39.28 -8.59
CA GLY A 368 21.23 -40.43 -7.96
C GLY A 368 21.68 -41.76 -8.54
N LEU A 369 21.20 -42.85 -7.93
CA LEU A 369 21.42 -44.20 -8.42
C LEU A 369 20.66 -44.39 -9.73
N VAL A 370 21.37 -44.66 -10.83
CA VAL A 370 20.71 -44.93 -12.11
C VAL A 370 20.20 -46.37 -12.16
N ARG A 371 18.91 -46.57 -12.44
CA ARG A 371 18.29 -47.89 -12.63
C ARG A 371 17.67 -47.98 -14.02
N ALA A 372 17.94 -49.08 -14.73
CA ALA A 372 17.42 -49.30 -16.07
C ALA A 372 15.93 -49.72 -16.02
N PRO A 373 15.05 -49.17 -16.87
CA PRO A 373 13.66 -49.57 -16.95
C PRO A 373 13.49 -51.00 -17.44
N GLN A 374 12.46 -51.66 -16.89
CA GLN A 374 11.88 -52.87 -17.46
C GLN A 374 10.62 -52.47 -18.21
N VAL A 375 10.51 -52.95 -19.47
CA VAL A 375 9.44 -52.54 -20.39
C VAL A 375 8.61 -53.75 -20.77
N TYR A 376 7.30 -53.62 -20.59
CA TYR A 376 6.29 -54.63 -20.91
C TYR A 376 5.23 -54.00 -21.80
N ILE A 377 4.76 -54.73 -22.80
CA ILE A 377 3.62 -54.31 -23.63
C ILE A 377 2.47 -55.26 -23.35
N LEU A 378 1.32 -54.69 -22.98
CA LEU A 378 0.08 -55.40 -22.73
C LEU A 378 -0.83 -55.24 -23.96
N PRO A 379 -1.36 -56.36 -24.50
CA PRO A 379 -2.33 -56.32 -25.60
C PRO A 379 -3.65 -55.69 -25.14
N PRO A 380 -4.56 -55.37 -26.06
CA PRO A 380 -5.88 -54.88 -25.69
C PRO A 380 -6.62 -55.93 -24.84
N PRO A 381 -7.32 -55.51 -23.77
CA PRO A 381 -8.21 -56.40 -23.04
C PRO A 381 -9.24 -57.05 -23.97
N ALA A 382 -9.60 -58.30 -23.73
CA ALA A 382 -10.50 -59.06 -24.60
C ALA A 382 -11.86 -58.36 -24.80
N GLU A 383 -12.33 -57.64 -23.78
CA GLU A 383 -13.57 -56.88 -23.78
C GLU A 383 -13.55 -55.65 -24.70
N GLN A 384 -12.35 -55.16 -25.08
CA GLN A 384 -12.20 -54.06 -26.03
C GLN A 384 -12.21 -54.55 -27.48
N LEU A 385 -11.95 -55.82 -27.75
CA LEU A 385 -11.87 -56.34 -29.13
C LEU A 385 -13.21 -56.30 -29.88
N SER A 386 -14.34 -56.23 -29.16
CA SER A 386 -15.67 -56.03 -29.73
C SER A 386 -16.00 -54.56 -30.01
N ARG A 387 -15.17 -53.63 -29.56
CA ARG A 387 -15.35 -52.18 -29.75
C ARG A 387 -14.69 -51.72 -31.05
N LYS A 388 -14.97 -50.47 -31.45
CA LYS A 388 -14.36 -49.83 -32.63
C LYS A 388 -12.90 -49.42 -32.41
N ASP A 389 -12.54 -49.20 -31.14
CA ASP A 389 -11.24 -48.69 -30.71
C ASP A 389 -10.69 -49.60 -29.61
N VAL A 390 -9.41 -49.91 -29.72
CA VAL A 390 -8.64 -50.72 -28.77
C VAL A 390 -7.44 -49.93 -28.28
N SER A 391 -6.95 -50.29 -27.08
CA SER A 391 -5.80 -49.64 -26.48
C SER A 391 -4.66 -50.63 -26.26
N LEU A 392 -3.45 -50.25 -26.68
CA LEU A 392 -2.21 -50.92 -26.29
C LEU A 392 -1.59 -50.17 -25.12
N THR A 393 -1.08 -50.92 -24.14
CA THR A 393 -0.46 -50.33 -22.95
C THR A 393 1.01 -50.73 -22.88
N CYS A 394 1.90 -49.75 -22.78
CA CYS A 394 3.31 -49.97 -22.46
C CYS A 394 3.54 -49.60 -21.00
N LEU A 395 3.86 -50.61 -20.19
CA LEU A 395 4.21 -50.47 -18.79
C LEU A 395 5.74 -50.41 -18.68
N VAL A 396 6.24 -49.30 -18.14
CA VAL A 396 7.67 -49.08 -17.89
C VAL A 396 7.87 -48.95 -16.39
N VAL A 397 8.66 -49.82 -15.78
CA VAL A 397 8.83 -49.91 -14.31
C VAL A 397 10.29 -49.99 -13.90
N GLY A 398 10.59 -49.70 -12.64
CA GLY A 398 11.89 -50.00 -12.04
C GLY A 398 13.02 -49.04 -12.43
N PHE A 399 12.71 -47.87 -13.00
CA PHE A 399 13.73 -46.94 -13.50
C PHE A 399 14.03 -45.78 -12.55
N ASN A 400 15.21 -45.20 -12.69
CA ASN A 400 15.62 -44.00 -11.97
C ASN A 400 16.75 -43.32 -12.74
N PRO A 401 16.78 -41.98 -12.92
CA PRO A 401 15.81 -40.97 -12.45
C PRO A 401 14.46 -41.02 -13.18
N GLY A 402 13.50 -40.19 -12.76
CA GLY A 402 12.17 -40.12 -13.36
C GLY A 402 12.13 -39.62 -14.81
N ASP A 403 13.22 -39.04 -15.33
CA ASP A 403 13.30 -38.52 -16.69
C ASP A 403 13.35 -39.64 -17.74
N ILE A 404 12.30 -39.76 -18.53
CA ILE A 404 12.13 -40.84 -19.52
C ILE A 404 11.36 -40.35 -20.75
N SER A 405 11.64 -40.93 -21.91
CA SER A 405 10.88 -40.69 -23.14
C SER A 405 10.33 -42.01 -23.66
N VAL A 406 9.04 -42.03 -24.00
CA VAL A 406 8.34 -43.16 -24.59
C VAL A 406 7.73 -42.73 -25.91
N GLU A 407 7.91 -43.53 -26.96
CA GLU A 407 7.35 -43.28 -28.28
C GLU A 407 6.78 -44.56 -28.87
N TRP A 408 5.66 -44.47 -29.57
CA TRP A 408 5.09 -45.61 -30.27
C TRP A 408 5.44 -45.59 -31.75
N THR A 409 5.75 -46.77 -32.29
CA THR A 409 5.89 -46.97 -33.74
C THR A 409 5.09 -48.18 -34.20
N SER A 410 4.49 -48.10 -35.39
CA SER A 410 3.85 -49.23 -36.06
C SER A 410 4.44 -49.41 -37.45
N ASN A 411 4.90 -50.63 -37.77
CA ASN A 411 5.56 -50.95 -39.04
C ASN A 411 6.67 -49.94 -39.47
N GLY A 412 7.39 -49.36 -38.49
CA GLY A 412 8.46 -48.39 -38.73
C GLY A 412 8.02 -46.92 -38.79
N HIS A 413 6.72 -46.63 -38.76
CA HIS A 413 6.17 -45.27 -38.72
C HIS A 413 5.83 -44.86 -37.29
N THR A 414 6.00 -43.58 -36.96
CA THR A 414 5.63 -43.02 -35.65
C THR A 414 4.11 -42.95 -35.49
N GLU A 415 3.62 -43.34 -34.33
CA GLU A 415 2.22 -43.16 -33.94
C GLU A 415 2.08 -41.89 -33.10
N GLU A 416 0.99 -41.14 -33.30
CA GLU A 416 0.74 -39.88 -32.59
C GLU A 416 -0.37 -39.99 -31.54
N ASN A 417 -1.29 -40.95 -31.69
CA ASN A 417 -2.47 -41.07 -30.82
C ASN A 417 -2.19 -41.87 -29.54
N TYR A 418 -1.13 -41.50 -28.82
CA TYR A 418 -0.79 -42.08 -27.52
C TYR A 418 -0.70 -41.01 -26.44
N LYS A 419 -0.85 -41.43 -25.19
CA LYS A 419 -0.71 -40.58 -24.01
C LYS A 419 0.10 -41.29 -22.94
N ASP A 420 1.03 -40.57 -22.36
CA ASP A 420 1.87 -41.05 -21.27
C ASP A 420 1.39 -40.48 -19.94
N THR A 421 1.45 -41.30 -18.88
CA THR A 421 1.29 -40.80 -17.51
C THR A 421 2.57 -40.10 -17.07
N ALA A 422 2.46 -39.15 -16.14
CA ALA A 422 3.65 -38.64 -15.44
C ALA A 422 4.36 -39.78 -14.67
N PRO A 423 5.69 -39.73 -14.50
CA PRO A 423 6.44 -40.67 -13.66
C PRO A 423 5.90 -40.71 -12.22
N VAL A 424 5.51 -41.90 -11.77
CA VAL A 424 5.03 -42.14 -10.41
C VAL A 424 6.12 -42.84 -9.62
N LEU A 425 6.40 -42.35 -8.41
CA LEU A 425 7.36 -42.96 -7.49
C LEU A 425 6.75 -44.24 -6.89
N ASP A 426 7.48 -45.35 -6.99
CA ASP A 426 7.12 -46.65 -6.45
C ASP A 426 7.70 -46.84 -5.02
N SER A 427 7.17 -47.83 -4.34
CA SER A 427 7.53 -48.27 -2.98
C SER A 427 9.02 -48.63 -2.81
N ASP A 428 9.71 -49.06 -3.87
CA ASP A 428 11.13 -49.42 -3.86
C ASP A 428 12.07 -48.24 -4.19
N GLY A 429 11.50 -47.03 -4.30
CA GLY A 429 12.18 -45.79 -4.66
C GLY A 429 12.52 -45.64 -6.15
N SER A 430 12.05 -46.55 -7.00
CA SER A 430 12.11 -46.40 -8.45
C SER A 430 10.86 -45.69 -8.99
N TYR A 431 10.82 -45.43 -10.29
CA TYR A 431 9.67 -44.86 -10.98
C TYR A 431 9.00 -45.87 -11.90
N PHE A 432 7.70 -45.67 -12.14
CA PHE A 432 6.96 -46.32 -13.21
C PHE A 432 6.10 -45.33 -14.00
N ILE A 433 5.79 -45.68 -15.26
CA ILE A 433 4.82 -44.99 -16.12
C ILE A 433 4.01 -46.00 -16.94
N TYR A 434 2.83 -45.54 -17.37
CA TYR A 434 2.04 -46.17 -18.42
C TYR A 434 1.99 -45.27 -19.64
N SER A 435 2.16 -45.86 -20.82
CA SER A 435 1.85 -45.22 -22.09
C SER A 435 0.71 -45.97 -22.77
N LYS A 436 -0.37 -45.25 -23.10
CA LYS A 436 -1.58 -45.82 -23.72
C LYS A 436 -1.70 -45.32 -25.15
N LEU A 437 -1.58 -46.23 -26.11
CA LEU A 437 -1.80 -45.98 -27.53
C LEU A 437 -3.23 -46.38 -27.92
N ASP A 438 -4.05 -45.42 -28.36
CA ASP A 438 -5.41 -45.65 -28.82
C ASP A 438 -5.42 -45.85 -30.35
N ILE A 439 -5.90 -46.99 -30.82
CA ILE A 439 -5.96 -47.34 -32.24
C ILE A 439 -7.29 -47.97 -32.62
N LYS A 440 -7.65 -47.89 -33.91
CA LYS A 440 -8.82 -48.59 -34.44
C LYS A 440 -8.59 -50.11 -34.38
N THR A 441 -9.63 -50.86 -34.03
CA THR A 441 -9.58 -52.35 -34.01
C THR A 441 -9.14 -52.90 -35.37
N SER A 442 -9.60 -52.29 -36.46
CA SER A 442 -9.20 -52.67 -37.83
C SER A 442 -7.70 -52.45 -38.13
N LYS A 443 -7.06 -51.48 -37.47
CA LYS A 443 -5.60 -51.25 -37.56
C LYS A 443 -4.87 -52.31 -36.75
N TRP A 444 -5.33 -52.59 -35.53
CA TRP A 444 -4.80 -53.69 -34.70
C TRP A 444 -4.86 -55.05 -35.42
N GLU A 445 -5.92 -55.30 -36.17
CA GLU A 445 -6.09 -56.56 -36.92
C GLU A 445 -5.18 -56.70 -38.14
N LYS A 446 -4.81 -55.58 -38.78
CA LYS A 446 -4.07 -55.54 -40.05
C LYS A 446 -2.57 -55.28 -39.91
N THR A 447 -2.16 -54.61 -38.84
CA THR A 447 -0.78 -54.20 -38.63
C THR A 447 0.04 -55.33 -38.03
N ASP A 448 1.22 -55.60 -38.60
CA ASP A 448 2.07 -56.72 -38.20
C ASP A 448 2.59 -56.57 -36.77
N SER A 449 3.05 -55.37 -36.42
CA SER A 449 3.59 -55.13 -35.10
C SER A 449 3.53 -53.67 -34.65
N PHE A 450 3.34 -53.49 -33.34
CA PHE A 450 3.43 -52.22 -32.65
C PHE A 450 4.61 -52.27 -31.69
N SER A 451 5.35 -51.17 -31.60
CA SER A 451 6.54 -51.09 -30.76
C SER A 451 6.47 -49.92 -29.81
N CYS A 452 6.77 -50.19 -28.53
CA CYS A 452 7.04 -49.18 -27.52
C CYS A 452 8.55 -48.94 -27.47
N ASN A 453 8.95 -47.71 -27.78
CA ASN A 453 10.33 -47.27 -27.87
C ASN A 453 10.63 -46.41 -26.65
N VAL A 454 11.47 -46.91 -25.75
CA VAL A 454 11.78 -46.27 -24.48
C VAL A 454 13.21 -45.75 -24.51
N ARG A 455 13.40 -44.49 -24.10
CA ARG A 455 14.70 -43.85 -23.97
C ARG A 455 14.92 -43.43 -22.52
N HIS A 456 16.01 -43.93 -21.93
CA HIS A 456 16.36 -43.68 -20.54
C HIS A 456 17.87 -43.83 -20.36
N GLU A 457 18.48 -43.04 -19.47
CA GLU A 457 19.93 -43.01 -19.31
C GLU A 457 20.54 -44.33 -18.80
N GLY A 458 19.76 -45.11 -18.03
CA GLY A 458 20.17 -46.43 -17.53
C GLY A 458 20.15 -47.55 -18.56
N LEU A 459 19.62 -47.31 -19.78
CA LEU A 459 19.60 -48.32 -20.83
C LEU A 459 20.91 -48.36 -21.61
N LYS A 460 21.31 -49.55 -22.08
CA LYS A 460 22.41 -49.68 -23.03
C LYS A 460 22.07 -48.91 -24.30
N ASN A 461 22.96 -48.01 -24.73
CA ASN A 461 22.74 -47.06 -25.84
C ASN A 461 21.52 -46.14 -25.64
N TYR A 462 21.07 -45.95 -24.40
CA TYR A 462 19.96 -45.09 -24.02
C TYR A 462 18.61 -45.42 -24.66
N TYR A 463 18.45 -46.65 -25.17
CA TYR A 463 17.29 -47.02 -25.97
C TYR A 463 16.92 -48.50 -25.78
N LEU A 464 15.62 -48.76 -25.64
CA LEU A 464 15.04 -50.10 -25.59
C LEU A 464 13.76 -50.12 -26.40
N LYS A 465 13.67 -51.07 -27.33
CA LYS A 465 12.46 -51.34 -28.11
C LYS A 465 11.81 -52.62 -27.62
N LYS A 466 10.53 -52.54 -27.26
CA LYS A 466 9.67 -53.71 -27.09
C LYS A 466 8.63 -53.71 -28.20
N THR A 467 8.30 -54.89 -28.69
CA THR A 467 7.37 -55.07 -29.80
C THR A 467 6.32 -56.08 -29.39
N ILE A 468 5.07 -55.76 -29.71
CA ILE A 468 3.95 -56.69 -29.65
C ILE A 468 3.43 -56.87 -31.07
N SER A 469 3.30 -58.12 -31.49
CA SER A 469 2.51 -58.49 -32.65
C SER A 469 1.27 -59.22 -32.15
N ARG A 470 0.24 -59.25 -32.97
CA ARG A 470 -0.85 -60.19 -32.75
C ARG A 470 -0.25 -61.59 -32.84
N SER A 471 -0.30 -62.35 -31.74
CA SER A 471 0.03 -63.77 -31.76
C SER A 471 -0.77 -64.42 -32.90
N PRO A 472 -0.14 -65.15 -33.83
CA PRO A 472 -0.88 -65.96 -34.80
C PRO A 472 -1.64 -67.03 -34.02
N GLY A 473 -2.89 -66.72 -33.65
CA GLY A 473 -3.80 -67.66 -33.02
C GLY A 473 -4.39 -68.56 -34.09
N LYS A 474 -4.22 -69.87 -33.87
CA LYS A 474 -5.04 -70.95 -34.40
C LYS A 474 -6.53 -70.62 -34.41
#